data_AF-A0A1F7IMF5-F1
#
_entry.id   AF-A0A1F7IMF5-F1
#
_cell.length_a   1.000
_cell.length_b   1.000
_cell.length_c   1.000
_cell.angle_alpha   90.00
_cell.angle_beta   90.00
_cell.angle_gamma   90.00
#
_symmetry.space_group_name_H-M   'P 1'
#
loop_
_entity.id
_entity.type
_entity.pdbx_description
1 polymer ?
#
loop_
_entity_poly.entity_id
_entity_poly.type
_entity_poly.pdbx_seq_one_letter_code
_entity_poly.pdbx_strand_id
1 'polypeptide(L)' 'MTKDYFIKTGTKPHYKDAETLKRFLTSRGKIKSREKSGLTAMTQRRLAQQIKYARYLALIPYTSYQSEHLEQNKTS' A
#
# COMPACT_ATOMS: atom_id res chain seq x y z
N MET A 1 18.30 8.91 13.63
CA MET A 1 17.13 9.49 12.93
C MET A 1 16.35 8.38 12.25
N THR A 2 15.04 8.28 12.52
CA THR A 2 14.17 7.21 12.02
C THR A 2 14.03 7.26 10.50
N LYS A 3 14.22 6.13 9.80
CA LYS A 3 14.05 6.01 8.34
C LYS A 3 12.59 6.02 7.86
N ASP A 4 11.65 6.33 8.76
CA ASP A 4 10.22 6.28 8.49
C ASP A 4 9.82 7.43 7.56
N TYR A 5 9.36 7.06 6.35
CA TYR A 5 8.96 8.00 5.30
C TYR A 5 7.92 9.01 5.77
N PHE A 6 6.91 8.56 6.51
CA PHE A 6 5.78 9.40 6.93
C PHE A 6 6.21 10.40 8.01
N ILE A 7 7.08 9.96 8.92
CA ILE A 7 7.67 10.87 9.92
C ILE A 7 8.58 11.89 9.24
N LYS A 8 9.45 11.46 8.32
CA LYS A 8 10.38 12.36 7.60
C LYS A 8 9.64 13.43 6.78
N THR A 9 8.52 13.06 6.18
CA THR A 9 7.73 13.96 5.31
C THR A 9 6.66 14.75 6.05
N GLY A 10 6.42 14.47 7.34
CA GLY A 10 5.31 15.06 8.10
C GLY A 10 3.92 14.60 7.63
N THR A 11 3.86 13.55 6.80
CA THR A 11 2.60 13.02 6.26
C THR A 11 2.11 11.82 7.07
N LYS A 12 0.89 11.36 6.78
CA LYS A 12 0.31 10.16 7.40
C LYS A 12 -0.20 9.23 6.29
N PRO A 13 -0.14 7.90 6.47
CA PRO A 13 -0.77 6.98 5.55
C PRO A 13 -2.26 7.29 5.41
N HIS A 14 -2.78 7.35 4.17
CA HIS A 14 -4.18 7.63 3.89
C HIS A 14 -4.68 6.78 2.72
N TYR A 15 -5.85 6.15 2.86
CA TYR A 15 -6.39 5.20 1.87
C TYR A 15 -6.63 5.83 0.49
N LYS A 16 -6.91 7.15 0.44
CA LYS A 16 -7.08 7.89 -0.83
C LYS A 16 -5.77 8.08 -1.61
N ASP A 17 -4.60 7.99 -0.95
CA ASP A 17 -3.31 8.12 -1.61
C ASP A 17 -2.78 6.74 -2.01
N ALA A 18 -3.46 6.13 -2.99
CA ALA A 18 -3.18 4.76 -3.42
C ALA A 18 -1.76 4.61 -3.97
N GLU A 19 -1.22 5.64 -4.65
CA GLU A 19 0.13 5.62 -5.21
C GLU A 19 1.20 5.54 -4.13
N THR A 20 1.07 6.31 -3.05
CA THR A 20 1.98 6.19 -1.91
C THR A 20 1.87 4.83 -1.24
N LEU A 21 0.65 4.31 -1.06
CA LEU A 21 0.42 3.01 -0.43
C LEU A 21 1.00 1.84 -1.25
N LYS A 22 0.92 1.88 -2.58
CA LYS A 22 1.48 0.86 -3.49
C LYS A 22 2.99 0.66 -3.29
N ARG A 23 3.74 1.71 -2.94
CA ARG A 23 5.20 1.62 -2.65
C ARG A 23 5.53 0.66 -1.52
N PHE A 24 4.59 0.45 -0.60
CA PHE A 24 4.71 -0.45 0.55
C PHE A 24 4.14 -1.85 0.30
N LEU A 25 3.83 -2.19 -0.96
CA LEU A 25 3.41 -3.53 -1.37
C LEU A 25 4.52 -4.27 -2.09
N THR A 26 4.48 -5.60 -2.04
CA THR A 26 5.28 -6.48 -2.90
C THR A 26 4.68 -6.52 -4.31
N SER A 27 5.44 -7.05 -5.28
CA SER A 27 4.94 -7.28 -6.65
C SER A 27 3.66 -8.10 -6.70
N ARG A 28 3.48 -9.03 -5.76
CA ARG A 28 2.27 -9.87 -5.62
C ARG A 28 1.12 -9.18 -4.88
N GLY A 29 1.26 -7.90 -4.53
CA GLY A 29 0.25 -7.15 -3.79
C GLY A 29 0.22 -7.43 -2.28
N LYS A 30 1.21 -8.13 -1.69
CA LYS A 30 1.26 -8.32 -0.21
C LYS A 30 1.81 -7.07 0.48
N ILE A 31 1.40 -6.79 1.71
CA ILE A 31 1.98 -5.67 2.49
C ILE A 31 3.42 -6.03 2.89
N LYS A 32 4.39 -5.15 2.63
CA LYS A 32 5.78 -5.34 3.04
C LYS A 32 5.88 -5.41 4.57
N SER A 33 6.79 -6.24 5.07
CA SER A 33 7.09 -6.33 6.51
C SER A 33 7.68 -5.00 7.02
N ARG A 34 7.64 -4.79 8.34
CA ARG A 34 8.21 -3.58 8.95
C ARG A 34 9.67 -3.38 8.56
N GLU A 35 10.48 -4.44 8.62
CA GLU A 35 11.90 -4.42 8.24
C GLU A 35 12.11 -3.92 6.81
N LYS A 36 11.33 -4.43 5.84
CA LYS A 36 11.44 -4.03 4.44
C LYS A 36 10.84 -2.64 4.17
N SER A 37 9.86 -2.22 4.96
CA SER A 37 9.23 -0.89 4.83
C SER A 37 10.05 0.23 5.47
N GLY A 38 10.92 -0.08 6.44
CA GLY A 38 11.67 0.92 7.22
C GLY A 38 10.80 1.77 8.16
N LEU A 39 9.52 1.43 8.34
CA LEU A 39 8.57 2.20 9.15
C LEU A 39 8.68 1.87 10.64
N THR A 40 8.28 2.81 11.49
CA THR A 40 8.06 2.52 12.91
C THR A 40 6.89 1.55 13.09
N ALA A 41 6.81 0.88 14.24
CA ALA A 41 5.70 -0.03 14.53
C ALA A 41 4.33 0.69 14.49
N MET A 42 4.28 1.92 14.98
CA MET A 42 3.06 2.73 14.96
C MET A 42 2.63 3.06 13.54
N THR A 43 3.53 3.59 12.71
CA THR A 43 3.22 3.93 11.32
C THR A 43 2.88 2.69 10.50
N GLN A 44 3.58 1.57 10.70
CA GLN A 44 3.29 0.31 10.02
C GLN A 44 1.87 -0.20 10.29
N ARG A 45 1.40 -0.14 11.56
CA ARG A 45 0.02 -0.53 11.91
C ARG A 45 -1.01 0.36 11.22
N ARG A 46 -0.78 1.67 11.21
CA ARG A 46 -1.65 2.64 10.53
C ARG A 46 -1.67 2.41 9.02
N LEU A 47 -0.49 2.25 8.41
CA LEU A 47 -0.34 1.94 6.99
C LEU A 47 -1.14 0.69 6.61
N ALA A 48 -0.99 -0.41 7.38
CA ALA A 48 -1.69 -1.65 7.10
C ALA A 48 -3.22 -1.49 7.13
N GLN A 49 -3.75 -0.70 8.06
CA GLN A 49 -5.18 -0.38 8.13
C GLN A 49 -5.63 0.42 6.90
N GLN A 50 -4.87 1.43 6.49
CA GLN A 50 -5.19 2.26 5.32
C GLN A 50 -5.12 1.49 4.01
N ILE A 51 -4.17 0.55 3.87
CA ILE A 51 -4.12 -0.38 2.73
C ILE A 51 -5.37 -1.26 2.68
N LYS A 52 -5.83 -1.77 3.83
CA LYS A 52 -7.06 -2.58 3.88
C LYS A 52 -8.29 -1.77 3.45
N TYR A 53 -8.39 -0.51 3.88
CA TYR A 53 -9.45 0.38 3.40
C TYR A 53 -9.38 0.66 1.90
N ALA A 54 -8.18 0.96 1.38
CA ALA A 54 -7.98 1.19 -0.05
C ALA A 54 -8.36 -0.04 -0.89
N ARG A 55 -8.09 -1.25 -0.39
CA ARG A 55 -8.49 -2.50 -1.03
C ARG A 55 -9.99 -2.75 -1.00
N TYR A 56 -10.66 -2.43 0.11
CA TYR A 56 -12.12 -2.51 0.21
C TYR A 56 -12.79 -1.57 -0.81
N LEU A 57 -12.21 -0.38 -1.03
CA LEU A 57 -12.67 0.60 -2.01
C LEU A 57 -12.17 0.35 -3.45
N ALA A 58 -11.54 -0.80 -3.71
CA ALA A 58 -10.97 -1.15 -5.02
C ALA A 58 -9.91 -0.17 -5.59
N LEU A 59 -9.32 0.69 -4.74
CA LEU A 59 -8.22 1.60 -5.14
C LEU A 59 -6.89 0.87 -5.32
N ILE A 60 -6.75 -0.28 -4.66
CA ILE A 60 -5.55 -1.13 -4.68
C ILE A 60 -6.01 -2.59 -4.77
N PRO A 61 -5.40 -3.42 -5.63
CA PRO A 61 -5.75 -4.84 -5.70
C PRO A 61 -5.25 -5.64 -4.49
N TYR A 62 -5.93 -6.77 -4.21
CA TYR A 62 -5.49 -7.74 -3.19
C TYR A 62 -4.33 -8.61 -3.70
N THR A 63 -4.29 -8.88 -4.99
CA THR A 63 -3.32 -9.76 -5.65
C THR A 63 -2.90 -9.18 -7.00
N SER A 64 -1.72 -9.56 -7.52
CA SER A 64 -1.25 -9.12 -8.84
C SER A 64 -2.19 -9.55 -9.98
N TYR A 65 -2.77 -10.74 -9.87
CA TYR A 65 -3.71 -11.28 -10.87
C TYR A 65 -5.00 -10.46 -10.98
N GLN A 66 -5.43 -9.81 -9.89
CA GLN A 66 -6.62 -8.96 -9.92
C GLN A 66 -6.44 -7.75 -10.86
N SER A 67 -5.24 -7.14 -10.89
CA SER A 67 -4.95 -6.08 -11.86
C SER A 67 -4.82 -6.62 -13.29
N GLU A 68 -4.22 -7.79 -13.48
CA GLU A 68 -4.01 -8.39 -14.80
C GLU A 68 -5.35 -8.70 -15.50
N HIS A 69 -6.32 -9.26 -14.77
CA HIS A 69 -7.65 -9.56 -15.33
C HIS A 69 -8.45 -8.30 -15.69
N LEU A 70 -8.26 -7.19 -14.96
CA LEU A 70 -8.95 -5.93 -15.27
C LEU A 70 -8.46 -5.31 -16.58
N GLU A 71 -7.18 -5.46 -16.92
CA GLU A 71 -6.64 -4.94 -18.18
C GLU A 71 -7.05 -5.81 -19.40
N GLN A 72 -7.17 -7.12 -19.21
CA GLN A 72 -7.67 -8.03 -20.25
C GLN A 72 -9.11 -7.72 -20.68
N ASN A 73 -9.96 -7.30 -19.72
CA ASN A 73 -11.36 -6.95 -19.97
C ASN A 73 -11.56 -5.57 -20.61
N LYS A 74 -10.55 -4.69 -20.64
CA LYS A 74 -10.61 -3.40 -21.34
C LYS A 74 -10.26 -3.50 -22.83
N THR A 75 -9.62 -4.60 -23.22
CA THR A 75 -9.10 -4.81 -24.59
C THR A 75 -10.05 -5.67 -25.43
N SER A 76 -11.08 -6.26 -24.82
CA SER A 76 -12.18 -6.97 -25.50
C SER A 76 -13.37 -6.05 -25.70
#